data_AF-A0A838V323-F1
#
_entry.id   AF-A0A838V323-F1
#
_cell.length_a   1.000
_cell.length_b   1.000
_cell.length_c   1.000
_cell.angle_alpha   90.00
_cell.angle_beta   90.00
_cell.angle_gamma   90.00
#
_symmetry.space_group_name_H-M   'P 1'
#
loop_
_entity.id
_entity.type
_entity.pdbx_description
1 polymer ?
#
loop_
_entity_poly.entity_id
_entity_poly.type
_entity_poly.pdbx_seq_one_letter_code
_entity_poly.pdbx_strand_id
1 'polypeptide(L)'
;MSRSSDERQRAGRPRRGRWLALAVLAGSVVLAVALTAGSSAAPVTKTTVTLGNTATQPDPSCPELPCQAVGSVTGFQVNNGQTSLPFLVPKDGTIKAWTLTLAQPTNSQRSFFNGFFGTPPEARLAVLRRVPGSNPPRYNLRSQGAIKVLSPYLGQTVKFGSNLEVEKGDIIGITVPTWAPTFAQGLASNDIWRASRAPGTCTNSTDIRQGEPQQKVGRRATYGCRYTTARLLYTATLVEGE
;
A
#
# COMPACT_ATOMS: atom_id res chain seq x y z
N MET A 1 81.53 1.94 22.72
CA MET A 1 80.21 1.68 22.12
C MET A 1 80.37 0.67 20.98
N SER A 2 79.45 -0.30 20.92
CA SER A 2 79.31 -1.40 19.93
C SER A 2 80.37 -2.52 20.01
N ARG A 3 80.07 -3.63 20.74
CA ARG A 3 79.32 -4.86 20.33
C ARG A 3 80.18 -5.75 19.40
N SER A 4 80.99 -6.66 19.96
CA SER A 4 80.69 -8.08 20.29
C SER A 4 80.26 -8.87 19.03
N SER A 5 81.12 -9.68 18.40
CA SER A 5 81.62 -11.01 18.85
C SER A 5 80.45 -11.98 19.08
N ASP A 6 80.40 -13.21 18.58
CA ASP A 6 81.45 -14.07 18.04
C ASP A 6 80.86 -15.29 17.29
N GLU A 7 81.69 -15.86 16.40
CA GLU A 7 81.99 -17.31 16.17
C GLU A 7 81.00 -18.42 16.59
N ARG A 8 80.94 -19.63 16.01
CA ARG A 8 81.61 -20.40 14.94
C ARG A 8 80.72 -21.65 14.76
N GLN A 9 80.34 -21.98 13.52
CA GLN A 9 80.82 -23.12 12.74
C GLN A 9 80.51 -24.57 13.19
N ARG A 10 79.97 -25.30 12.19
CA ARG A 10 80.22 -26.69 11.76
C ARG A 10 79.39 -27.85 12.37
N ALA A 11 78.35 -28.16 11.61
CA ALA A 11 78.13 -29.41 10.86
C ALA A 11 78.67 -30.75 11.42
N GLY A 12 77.72 -31.63 11.77
CA GLY A 12 77.83 -33.08 11.72
C GLY A 12 76.53 -33.67 11.17
N ARG A 13 76.63 -34.60 10.22
CA ARG A 13 75.53 -35.28 9.50
C ARG A 13 75.61 -36.80 9.79
N PRO A 14 74.76 -37.66 9.20
CA PRO A 14 73.46 -38.19 9.67
C PRO A 14 73.50 -39.72 10.00
N ARG A 15 72.40 -40.33 10.49
CA ARG A 15 71.85 -41.60 9.93
C ARG A 15 70.57 -42.12 10.62
N ARG A 16 69.58 -42.36 9.75
CA ARG A 16 68.54 -43.42 9.67
C ARG A 16 68.29 -44.34 10.87
N GLY A 17 67.00 -44.50 11.19
CA GLY A 17 66.46 -45.69 11.87
C GLY A 17 64.93 -45.65 11.99
N ARG A 18 64.21 -46.08 10.95
CA ARG A 18 62.77 -46.40 10.98
C ARG A 18 62.59 -47.66 11.83
N TRP A 19 61.82 -47.61 12.92
CA TRP A 19 61.24 -48.79 13.56
C TRP A 19 59.78 -48.52 13.91
N LEU A 20 58.96 -49.49 13.54
CA LEU A 20 57.52 -49.58 13.67
C LEU A 20 57.10 -49.76 15.13
N ALA A 21 55.96 -49.20 15.50
CA ALA A 21 55.11 -49.77 16.55
C ALA A 21 53.65 -49.45 16.22
N LEU A 22 52.93 -50.44 15.70
CA LEU A 22 51.47 -50.47 15.71
C LEU A 22 51.03 -50.73 17.16
N ALA A 23 50.28 -49.79 17.74
CA ALA A 23 49.56 -49.99 18.98
C ALA A 23 48.05 -49.93 18.69
N VAL A 24 47.39 -51.04 19.00
CA VAL A 24 45.94 -51.27 18.95
C VAL A 24 45.22 -50.24 19.84
N LEU A 25 44.41 -49.38 19.24
CA LEU A 25 43.55 -48.46 19.98
C LEU A 25 42.22 -49.13 20.30
N ALA A 26 42.00 -49.34 21.60
CA ALA A 26 40.72 -49.69 22.18
C ALA A 26 39.70 -48.57 21.90
N GLY A 27 38.51 -48.97 21.41
CA GLY A 27 37.42 -48.06 21.09
C GLY A 27 36.77 -47.49 22.35
N SER A 28 37.00 -46.20 22.60
CA SER A 28 36.22 -45.38 23.51
C SER A 28 35.12 -44.69 22.69
N VAL A 29 33.87 -45.14 22.85
CA VAL A 29 32.70 -44.44 22.31
C VAL A 29 32.51 -43.15 23.13
N VAL A 30 33.00 -42.02 22.61
CA VAL A 30 32.71 -40.70 23.16
C VAL A 30 31.35 -40.27 22.62
N LEU A 31 30.37 -40.19 23.52
CA LEU A 31 29.03 -39.68 23.25
C LEU A 31 29.13 -38.16 22.98
N ALA A 32 29.15 -37.78 21.70
CA ALA A 32 29.06 -36.39 21.29
C ALA A 32 27.60 -35.92 21.43
N VAL A 33 27.29 -35.23 22.53
CA VAL A 33 26.02 -34.48 22.65
C VAL A 33 26.14 -33.24 21.77
N ALA A 34 25.60 -33.33 20.55
CA ALA A 34 25.44 -32.19 19.67
C ALA A 34 24.34 -31.28 20.24
N LEU A 35 24.73 -30.15 20.81
CA LEU A 35 23.84 -29.03 21.08
C LEU A 35 23.40 -28.43 19.73
N THR A 36 22.33 -28.96 19.16
CA THR A 36 21.58 -28.24 18.11
C THR A 36 20.85 -27.10 18.79
N ALA A 37 21.50 -25.94 18.88
CA ALA A 37 20.82 -24.67 19.09
C ALA A 37 19.93 -24.43 17.85
N GLY A 38 18.74 -25.02 17.86
CA GLY A 38 17.70 -24.70 16.91
C GLY A 38 17.29 -23.26 17.16
N SER A 39 17.85 -22.32 16.39
CA SER A 39 17.34 -20.96 16.25
C SER A 39 15.91 -21.07 15.71
N SER A 40 14.96 -21.24 16.62
CA SER A 40 13.54 -21.11 16.32
C SER A 40 13.33 -19.63 16.09
N ALA A 41 13.45 -19.18 14.84
CA ALA A 41 12.94 -17.88 14.44
C ALA A 41 11.47 -17.86 14.86
N ALA A 42 11.13 -17.00 15.83
CA ALA A 42 9.75 -16.86 16.27
C ALA A 42 8.90 -16.55 15.03
N PRO A 43 7.73 -17.19 14.88
CA PRO A 43 6.84 -16.88 13.77
C PRO A 43 6.51 -15.39 13.83
N VAL A 44 6.87 -14.66 12.78
CA VAL A 44 6.48 -13.25 12.62
C VAL A 44 4.96 -13.25 12.39
N THR A 45 4.20 -12.95 13.44
CA THR A 45 2.75 -12.81 13.34
C THR A 45 2.44 -11.58 12.49
N LYS A 46 2.07 -11.80 11.23
CA LYS A 46 1.64 -10.72 10.33
C LYS A 46 0.26 -10.22 10.75
N THR A 47 0.18 -8.97 11.20
CA THR A 47 -1.09 -8.31 11.52
C THR A 47 -1.79 -7.91 10.23
N THR A 48 -3.08 -8.25 10.10
CA THR A 48 -3.91 -7.79 8.99
C THR A 48 -4.84 -6.68 9.46
N VAL A 49 -4.81 -5.54 8.79
CA VAL A 49 -5.62 -4.35 9.10
C VAL A 49 -6.49 -3.99 7.89
N THR A 50 -7.78 -3.75 8.10
CA THR A 50 -8.68 -3.25 7.05
C THR A 50 -8.84 -1.73 7.20
N LEU A 51 -8.17 -0.99 6.32
CA LEU A 51 -8.27 0.46 6.20
C LEU A 51 -9.60 0.85 5.55
N GLY A 52 -10.18 1.97 5.99
CA GLY A 52 -11.46 2.47 5.48
C GLY A 52 -12.71 1.88 6.13
N ASN A 53 -12.58 0.78 6.89
CA ASN A 53 -13.71 0.06 7.45
C ASN A 53 -14.55 0.90 8.42
N THR A 54 -15.85 0.66 8.43
CA THR A 54 -16.81 1.22 9.39
C THR A 54 -17.74 0.12 9.89
N ALA A 55 -18.39 0.34 11.04
CA ALA A 55 -19.38 -0.62 11.57
C ALA A 55 -20.50 -0.93 10.55
N THR A 56 -20.95 0.10 9.81
CA THR A 56 -21.93 -0.03 8.73
C THR A 56 -21.40 0.74 7.53
N GLN A 57 -21.43 0.12 6.35
CA GLN A 57 -21.15 0.81 5.09
C GLN A 57 -22.47 1.36 4.53
N PRO A 58 -22.55 2.65 4.16
CA PRO A 58 -23.75 3.20 3.53
C PRO A 58 -23.94 2.63 2.12
N ASP A 59 -25.19 2.60 1.68
CA ASP A 59 -25.55 2.22 0.33
C ASP A 59 -25.05 3.26 -0.69
N PRO A 60 -24.66 2.83 -1.91
CA PRO A 60 -24.26 3.75 -2.94
C PRO A 60 -25.45 4.57 -3.47
N SER A 61 -25.20 5.81 -3.88
CA SER A 61 -26.25 6.78 -4.23
C SER A 61 -27.04 6.49 -5.51
N CYS A 62 -26.57 5.60 -6.37
CA CYS A 62 -27.20 5.30 -7.66
C CYS A 62 -27.85 3.90 -7.62
N PRO A 63 -28.99 3.69 -8.29
CA PRO A 63 -29.58 4.53 -9.35
C PRO A 63 -30.47 5.69 -8.88
N GLU A 64 -30.71 5.85 -7.60
CA GLU A 64 -31.60 6.88 -7.02
C GLU A 64 -31.10 8.30 -7.32
N LEU A 65 -32.01 9.28 -7.29
CA LEU A 65 -31.66 10.69 -7.53
C LEU A 65 -31.41 11.45 -6.22
N PRO A 66 -30.37 12.31 -6.17
CA PRO A 66 -29.39 12.57 -7.23
C PRO A 66 -28.35 11.44 -7.39
N CYS A 67 -28.24 10.85 -8.58
CA CYS A 67 -27.22 9.84 -8.85
C CYS A 67 -25.90 10.53 -9.21
N GLN A 68 -24.87 10.31 -8.40
CA GLN A 68 -23.54 10.90 -8.60
C GLN A 68 -22.48 9.79 -8.70
N ALA A 69 -21.52 10.00 -9.59
CA ALA A 69 -20.32 9.19 -9.70
C ALA A 69 -19.08 10.04 -9.36
N VAL A 70 -18.06 9.38 -8.81
CA VAL A 70 -16.72 9.98 -8.74
C VAL A 70 -16.15 9.96 -10.14
N GLY A 71 -15.57 11.06 -10.61
CA GLY A 71 -14.98 11.10 -11.95
C GLY A 71 -13.76 12.01 -12.06
N SER A 72 -12.80 11.56 -12.86
CA SER A 72 -11.55 12.23 -13.24
C SER A 72 -10.78 12.81 -12.05
N VAL A 73 -10.60 12.02 -10.98
CA VAL A 73 -9.90 12.46 -9.76
C VAL A 73 -9.14 11.32 -9.09
N THR A 74 -8.12 11.69 -8.31
CA THR A 74 -7.65 10.87 -7.19
C THR A 74 -8.22 11.42 -5.90
N GLY A 75 -8.76 10.58 -5.03
CA GLY A 75 -9.33 11.02 -3.76
C GLY A 75 -9.21 9.99 -2.64
N PHE A 76 -9.44 10.46 -1.42
CA PHE A 76 -9.46 9.60 -0.22
C PHE A 76 -10.35 10.21 0.86
N GLN A 77 -10.83 9.36 1.76
CA GLN A 77 -11.66 9.80 2.87
C GLN A 77 -10.79 10.47 3.94
N VAL A 78 -11.16 11.68 4.35
CA VAL A 78 -10.56 12.41 5.47
C VAL A 78 -11.23 12.03 6.79
N ASN A 79 -12.54 11.76 6.77
CA ASN A 79 -13.29 11.22 7.91
C ASN A 79 -14.48 10.42 7.38
N ASN A 80 -14.75 9.22 7.92
CA ASN A 80 -15.84 8.33 7.53
C ASN A 80 -16.96 8.28 8.59
N GLY A 81 -17.18 9.37 9.33
CA GLY A 81 -18.12 9.45 10.44
C GLY A 81 -17.67 8.78 11.74
N GLN A 82 -16.71 7.85 11.69
CA GLN A 82 -16.23 7.08 12.84
C GLN A 82 -14.74 7.30 13.12
N THR A 83 -13.93 7.48 12.08
CA THR A 83 -12.47 7.53 12.16
C THR A 83 -11.93 8.65 11.29
N SER A 84 -11.00 9.43 11.86
CA SER A 84 -10.21 10.42 11.12
C SER A 84 -9.09 9.74 10.34
N LEU A 85 -8.91 10.12 9.08
CA LEU A 85 -7.95 9.53 8.14
C LEU A 85 -8.00 7.99 8.14
N PRO A 86 -9.17 7.37 7.83
CA PRO A 86 -9.35 5.93 7.94
C PRO A 86 -8.48 5.11 6.96
N PHE A 87 -7.82 5.77 6.00
CA PHE A 87 -6.89 5.18 5.05
C PHE A 87 -5.41 5.51 5.32
N LEU A 88 -5.11 6.10 6.48
CA LEU A 88 -3.74 6.29 6.92
C LEU A 88 -3.10 4.94 7.23
N VAL A 89 -1.92 4.70 6.67
CA VAL A 89 -1.14 3.49 6.92
C VAL A 89 -0.48 3.60 8.30
N PRO A 90 -0.83 2.73 9.27
CA PRO A 90 -0.34 2.84 10.65
C PRO A 90 1.08 2.31 10.83
N LYS A 91 1.49 1.34 10.00
CA LYS A 91 2.80 0.70 9.97
C LYS A 91 3.17 0.28 8.55
N ASP A 92 4.45 0.09 8.33
CA ASP A 92 4.99 -0.42 7.07
C ASP A 92 4.40 -1.80 6.74
N GLY A 93 4.21 -2.07 5.46
CA GLY A 93 3.69 -3.34 5.00
C GLY A 93 3.23 -3.30 3.56
N THR A 94 2.30 -4.19 3.22
CA THR A 94 1.81 -4.34 1.84
C THR A 94 0.29 -4.35 1.78
N ILE A 95 -0.29 -3.58 0.86
CA ILE A 95 -1.71 -3.68 0.51
C ILE A 95 -1.90 -4.88 -0.41
N LYS A 96 -2.48 -5.96 0.14
CA LYS A 96 -2.69 -7.24 -0.56
C LYS A 96 -4.05 -7.35 -1.24
N ALA A 97 -5.02 -6.58 -0.77
CA ALA A 97 -6.34 -6.55 -1.38
C ALA A 97 -7.05 -5.22 -1.13
N TRP A 98 -8.11 -4.97 -1.89
CA TRP A 98 -9.04 -3.88 -1.66
C TRP A 98 -10.43 -4.29 -2.11
N THR A 99 -11.44 -3.70 -1.49
CA THR A 99 -12.83 -3.85 -1.92
C THR A 99 -13.34 -2.57 -2.53
N LEU A 100 -14.25 -2.69 -3.48
CA LEU A 100 -14.95 -1.57 -4.09
C LEU A 100 -16.43 -1.91 -4.14
N THR A 101 -17.25 -1.08 -3.50
CA THR A 101 -18.71 -1.17 -3.62
C THR A 101 -19.15 -0.24 -4.73
N LEU A 102 -19.84 -0.80 -5.72
CA LEU A 102 -20.26 -0.12 -6.93
C LEU A 102 -21.78 -0.15 -7.02
N ALA A 103 -22.36 1.03 -7.17
CA ALA A 103 -23.77 1.14 -7.53
C ALA A 103 -24.07 0.51 -8.90
N GLN A 104 -25.37 0.35 -9.18
CA GLN A 104 -25.89 -0.03 -10.48
C GLN A 104 -26.63 1.16 -11.12
N PRO A 105 -25.93 2.13 -11.77
CA PRO A 105 -26.62 3.17 -12.51
C PRO A 105 -27.45 2.60 -13.66
N THR A 106 -28.54 3.26 -14.01
CA THR A 106 -29.37 2.91 -15.19
C THR A 106 -28.59 3.13 -16.50
N ASN A 107 -29.12 2.61 -17.61
CA ASN A 107 -28.52 2.84 -18.94
C ASN A 107 -28.31 4.32 -19.25
N SER A 108 -29.30 5.18 -18.95
CA SER A 108 -29.20 6.61 -19.22
C SER A 108 -28.14 7.30 -18.36
N GLN A 109 -28.04 6.93 -17.08
CA GLN A 109 -26.99 7.43 -16.17
C GLN A 109 -25.60 7.00 -16.64
N ARG A 110 -25.44 5.74 -17.06
CA ARG A 110 -24.18 5.25 -17.65
C ARG A 110 -23.82 6.02 -18.90
N SER A 111 -24.76 6.24 -19.81
CA SER A 111 -24.53 7.04 -21.02
C SER A 111 -24.11 8.47 -20.68
N PHE A 112 -24.73 9.08 -19.68
CA PHE A 112 -24.33 10.40 -19.19
C PHE A 112 -22.88 10.38 -18.68
N PHE A 113 -22.53 9.47 -17.76
CA PHE A 113 -21.16 9.41 -17.22
C PHE A 113 -20.12 9.08 -18.29
N ASN A 114 -20.44 8.20 -19.23
CA ASN A 114 -19.58 7.86 -20.37
C ASN A 114 -19.30 9.09 -21.24
N GLY A 115 -20.33 9.88 -21.56
CA GLY A 115 -20.17 11.12 -22.32
C GLY A 115 -19.53 12.26 -21.50
N PHE A 116 -19.62 12.20 -20.18
CA PHE A 116 -19.08 13.23 -19.31
C PHE A 116 -17.59 13.01 -18.97
N PHE A 117 -17.22 11.79 -18.59
CA PHE A 117 -15.90 11.43 -18.06
C PHE A 117 -15.11 10.44 -18.95
N GLY A 118 -15.71 9.94 -20.03
CA GLY A 118 -15.10 8.95 -20.90
C GLY A 118 -15.46 7.50 -20.54
N THR A 119 -14.87 6.56 -21.29
CA THR A 119 -15.13 5.11 -21.18
C THR A 119 -13.83 4.31 -21.19
N PRO A 120 -13.84 3.08 -20.63
CA PRO A 120 -14.86 2.52 -19.73
C PRO A 120 -14.77 3.13 -18.31
N PRO A 121 -15.70 2.84 -17.37
CA PRO A 121 -15.49 3.19 -15.96
C PRO A 121 -14.28 2.47 -15.39
N GLU A 122 -13.38 3.21 -14.74
CA GLU A 122 -12.08 2.73 -14.29
C GLU A 122 -11.74 3.21 -12.89
N ALA A 123 -11.09 2.36 -12.11
CA ALA A 123 -10.45 2.75 -10.86
C ALA A 123 -9.17 1.96 -10.57
N ARG A 124 -8.32 2.52 -9.71
CA ARG A 124 -7.17 1.84 -9.10
C ARG A 124 -6.83 2.42 -7.75
N LEU A 125 -6.08 1.69 -6.94
CA LEU A 125 -5.48 2.23 -5.73
C LEU A 125 -4.33 3.20 -6.04
N ALA A 126 -4.17 4.19 -5.18
CA ALA A 126 -3.04 5.11 -5.13
C ALA A 126 -2.42 5.14 -3.74
N VAL A 127 -1.09 5.13 -3.67
CA VAL A 127 -0.35 5.35 -2.42
C VAL A 127 0.14 6.79 -2.42
N LEU A 128 -0.38 7.57 -1.48
CA LEU A 128 -0.17 9.01 -1.41
C LEU A 128 0.65 9.39 -0.18
N ARG A 129 1.69 10.20 -0.35
CA ARG A 129 2.44 10.79 0.76
C ARG A 129 2.16 12.29 0.84
N ARG A 130 1.68 12.74 2.00
CA ARG A 130 1.45 14.17 2.25
C ARG A 130 2.76 14.94 2.13
N VAL A 131 2.72 16.08 1.45
CA VAL A 131 3.81 17.07 1.44
C VAL A 131 3.69 17.94 2.70
N PRO A 132 4.67 17.91 3.62
CA PRO A 132 4.64 18.71 4.84
C PRO A 132 4.49 20.21 4.54
N GLY A 133 3.81 20.95 5.42
CA GLY A 133 3.65 22.41 5.31
C GLY A 133 2.78 22.92 4.16
N SER A 134 2.24 22.04 3.29
CA SER A 134 1.43 22.47 2.15
C SER A 134 0.00 22.89 2.56
N ASN A 135 -0.41 24.08 2.11
CA ASN A 135 -1.78 24.59 2.20
C ASN A 135 -2.18 25.29 0.88
N PRO A 136 -3.17 24.79 0.12
CA PRO A 136 -3.93 23.56 0.35
C PRO A 136 -3.02 22.32 0.39
N PRO A 137 -3.49 21.21 1.02
CA PRO A 137 -2.70 19.99 1.10
C PRO A 137 -2.26 19.48 -0.28
N ARG A 138 -0.98 19.14 -0.42
CA ARG A 138 -0.41 18.51 -1.60
C ARG A 138 0.07 17.10 -1.26
N TYR A 139 0.00 16.20 -2.22
CA TYR A 139 0.40 14.80 -2.05
C TYR A 139 1.29 14.34 -3.20
N ASN A 140 2.37 13.65 -2.87
CA ASN A 140 3.17 12.89 -3.83
C ASN A 140 2.48 11.55 -4.09
N LEU A 141 2.42 11.13 -5.35
CA LEU A 141 2.04 9.77 -5.70
C LEU A 141 3.25 8.86 -5.60
N ARG A 142 3.29 7.99 -4.59
CA ARG A 142 4.43 7.07 -4.33
C ARG A 142 4.37 5.85 -5.23
N SER A 143 3.19 5.26 -5.38
CA SER A 143 2.93 4.09 -6.23
C SER A 143 1.44 3.98 -6.54
N GLN A 144 1.07 3.11 -7.48
CA GLN A 144 -0.33 2.83 -7.85
C GLN A 144 -0.51 1.37 -8.22
N GLY A 145 -1.73 0.88 -8.02
CA GLY A 145 -2.15 -0.45 -8.47
C GLY A 145 -2.47 -0.49 -9.96
N ALA A 146 -2.77 -1.70 -10.45
CA ALA A 146 -3.29 -1.89 -11.80
C ALA A 146 -4.67 -1.22 -11.96
N ILE A 147 -4.94 -0.66 -13.14
CA ILE A 147 -6.27 -0.19 -13.52
C ILE A 147 -7.24 -1.38 -13.55
N LYS A 148 -8.43 -1.19 -12.98
CA LYS A 148 -9.56 -2.11 -13.07
C LYS A 148 -10.67 -1.46 -13.88
N VAL A 149 -11.08 -2.15 -14.93
CA VAL A 149 -12.31 -1.84 -15.68
C VAL A 149 -13.50 -2.32 -14.86
N LEU A 150 -14.43 -1.40 -14.58
CA LEU A 150 -15.47 -1.61 -13.58
C LEU A 150 -16.81 -2.10 -14.16
N SER A 151 -16.99 -2.03 -15.48
CA SER A 151 -18.25 -2.40 -16.14
C SER A 151 -18.81 -3.77 -15.72
N PRO A 152 -18.01 -4.84 -15.56
CA PRO A 152 -18.52 -6.16 -15.14
C PRO A 152 -18.97 -6.24 -13.67
N TYR A 153 -18.62 -5.23 -12.86
CA TYR A 153 -18.80 -5.24 -11.41
C TYR A 153 -19.82 -4.21 -10.93
N LEU A 154 -20.49 -3.49 -11.84
CA LEU A 154 -21.54 -2.56 -11.46
C LEU A 154 -22.65 -3.31 -10.69
N GLY A 155 -23.14 -2.69 -9.62
CA GLY A 155 -24.12 -3.27 -8.70
C GLY A 155 -23.55 -4.25 -7.68
N GLN A 156 -22.23 -4.38 -7.56
CA GLN A 156 -21.58 -5.36 -6.69
C GLN A 156 -20.58 -4.71 -5.72
N THR A 157 -20.32 -5.39 -4.61
CA THR A 157 -19.10 -5.21 -3.83
C THR A 157 -18.08 -6.25 -4.29
N VAL A 158 -17.04 -5.78 -4.99
CA VAL A 158 -15.99 -6.64 -5.55
C VAL A 158 -14.70 -6.51 -4.74
N LYS A 159 -13.96 -7.62 -4.60
CA LYS A 159 -12.62 -7.64 -4.01
C LYS A 159 -11.58 -7.85 -5.11
N PHE A 160 -10.55 -7.01 -5.12
CA PHE A 160 -9.42 -7.11 -6.03
C PHE A 160 -8.13 -7.44 -5.26
N GLY A 161 -7.28 -8.26 -5.86
CA GLY A 161 -5.91 -8.46 -5.40
C GLY A 161 -5.04 -7.22 -5.69
N SER A 162 -4.01 -7.04 -4.85
CA SER A 162 -3.03 -5.96 -4.93
C SER A 162 -1.68 -6.47 -4.39
N ASN A 163 -0.61 -5.77 -4.72
CA ASN A 163 0.71 -5.96 -4.11
C ASN A 163 1.44 -4.61 -4.10
N LEU A 164 0.97 -3.69 -3.25
CA LEU A 164 1.53 -2.35 -3.14
C LEU A 164 2.24 -2.20 -1.81
N GLU A 165 3.55 -2.02 -1.85
CA GLU A 165 4.34 -1.64 -0.68
C GLU A 165 3.93 -0.25 -0.20
N VAL A 166 3.83 -0.12 1.12
CA VAL A 166 3.43 1.10 1.79
C VAL A 166 4.24 1.30 3.05
N GLU A 167 4.51 2.56 3.36
CA GLU A 167 5.19 2.96 4.59
C GLU A 167 4.19 3.65 5.52
N LYS A 168 4.50 3.65 6.81
CA LYS A 168 3.78 4.43 7.82
C LYS A 168 3.63 5.89 7.37
N GLY A 169 2.40 6.38 7.45
CA GLY A 169 2.06 7.75 7.07
C GLY A 169 1.74 7.95 5.58
N ASP A 170 1.84 6.90 4.76
CA ASP A 170 1.14 6.87 3.48
C ASP A 170 -0.38 6.87 3.69
N ILE A 171 -1.09 7.36 2.68
CA ILE A 171 -2.55 7.34 2.63
C ILE A 171 -2.95 6.55 1.40
N ILE A 172 -3.82 5.57 1.59
CA ILE A 172 -4.41 4.84 0.47
C ILE A 172 -5.55 5.69 -0.08
N GLY A 173 -5.45 6.02 -1.37
CA GLY A 173 -6.48 6.70 -2.13
C GLY A 173 -7.02 5.82 -3.26
N ILE A 174 -8.07 6.30 -3.90
CA ILE A 174 -8.60 5.76 -5.14
C ILE A 174 -8.38 6.77 -6.26
N THR A 175 -7.76 6.33 -7.35
CA THR A 175 -7.66 7.07 -8.60
C THR A 175 -8.74 6.57 -9.54
N VAL A 176 -9.56 7.48 -10.04
CA VAL A 176 -10.64 7.24 -10.98
C VAL A 176 -10.31 8.02 -12.26
N PRO A 177 -9.69 7.38 -13.27
CA PRO A 177 -9.33 8.02 -14.54
C PRO A 177 -10.53 8.59 -15.29
N THR A 178 -11.59 7.80 -15.38
CA THR A 178 -12.86 8.13 -16.03
C THR A 178 -13.93 8.38 -14.97
N TRP A 179 -14.78 7.39 -14.67
CA TRP A 179 -15.80 7.47 -13.64
C TRP A 179 -15.98 6.14 -12.89
N ALA A 180 -16.48 6.22 -11.66
CA ALA A 180 -16.82 5.08 -10.83
C ALA A 180 -18.01 5.42 -9.91
N PRO A 181 -19.08 4.60 -9.89
CA PRO A 181 -20.23 4.80 -9.00
C PRO A 181 -19.95 4.22 -7.60
N THR A 182 -18.82 4.59 -7.00
CA THR A 182 -18.34 4.13 -5.70
C THR A 182 -18.53 5.19 -4.62
N PHE A 183 -19.75 5.70 -4.54
CA PHE A 183 -20.04 6.95 -3.86
C PHE A 183 -21.38 6.88 -3.13
N ALA A 184 -21.39 7.32 -1.87
CA ALA A 184 -22.59 7.57 -1.09
C ALA A 184 -22.65 9.04 -0.72
N GLN A 185 -23.85 9.63 -0.72
CA GLN A 185 -24.10 11.05 -0.42
C GLN A 185 -25.29 11.22 0.53
N GLY A 186 -25.50 12.44 1.02
CA GLY A 186 -26.58 12.71 1.99
C GLY A 186 -26.28 12.15 3.39
N LEU A 187 -24.99 11.92 3.67
CA LEU A 187 -24.52 11.40 4.95
C LEU A 187 -24.33 12.55 5.96
N ALA A 188 -23.94 12.18 7.18
CA ALA A 188 -23.62 13.16 8.22
C ALA A 188 -22.47 14.09 7.82
N SER A 189 -22.40 15.29 8.40
CA SER A 189 -21.42 16.32 8.04
C SER A 189 -19.96 15.94 8.31
N ASN A 190 -19.74 14.93 9.16
CA ASN A 190 -18.44 14.35 9.45
C ASN A 190 -18.00 13.26 8.45
N ASP A 191 -18.82 12.91 7.46
CA ASP A 191 -18.37 12.18 6.28
C ASP A 191 -17.70 13.14 5.30
N ILE A 192 -16.37 13.07 5.22
CA ILE A 192 -15.55 14.03 4.50
C ILE A 192 -14.52 13.34 3.64
N TRP A 193 -14.45 13.71 2.36
CA TRP A 193 -13.38 13.26 1.46
C TRP A 193 -12.71 14.44 0.75
N ARG A 194 -11.52 14.18 0.21
CA ARG A 194 -10.76 15.16 -0.58
C ARG A 194 -10.38 14.59 -1.93
N ALA A 195 -10.29 15.47 -2.92
CA ALA A 195 -9.96 15.11 -4.30
C ALA A 195 -8.82 15.98 -4.86
N SER A 196 -8.08 15.42 -5.83
CA SER A 196 -6.99 16.05 -6.58
C SER A 196 -7.48 17.13 -7.55
N ARG A 197 -8.17 18.13 -7.02
CA ARG A 197 -8.67 19.30 -7.75
C ARG A 197 -8.10 20.58 -7.15
N ALA A 198 -7.98 21.61 -7.97
CA ALA A 198 -7.56 22.92 -7.49
C ALA A 198 -8.61 23.49 -6.51
N PRO A 199 -8.21 24.39 -5.59
CA PRO A 199 -9.17 25.13 -4.78
C PRO A 199 -10.12 25.92 -5.67
N GLY A 200 -11.40 25.96 -5.30
CA GLY A 200 -12.44 26.66 -6.07
C GLY A 200 -13.01 25.87 -7.24
N THR A 201 -12.39 24.76 -7.67
CA THR A 201 -12.81 23.98 -8.84
C THR A 201 -13.60 22.71 -8.49
N CYS A 202 -14.45 22.82 -7.47
CA CYS A 202 -15.01 21.65 -6.78
C CYS A 202 -16.42 21.25 -7.23
N THR A 203 -17.21 22.18 -7.78
CA THR A 203 -18.67 22.01 -7.90
C THR A 203 -19.24 22.22 -9.30
N ASN A 204 -18.65 23.10 -10.13
CA ASN A 204 -19.19 23.34 -11.47
C ASN A 204 -18.79 22.24 -12.46
N SER A 205 -19.63 22.02 -13.46
CA SER A 205 -19.48 20.91 -14.40
C SER A 205 -18.23 21.00 -15.27
N THR A 206 -17.83 22.20 -15.70
CA THR A 206 -16.63 22.41 -16.50
C THR A 206 -15.38 21.96 -15.75
N ASP A 207 -15.22 22.41 -14.52
CA ASP A 207 -14.11 22.04 -13.65
C ASP A 207 -14.13 20.56 -13.30
N ILE A 208 -15.33 20.02 -13.02
CA ILE A 208 -15.48 18.59 -12.74
C ILE A 208 -15.02 17.76 -13.94
N ARG A 209 -15.45 18.13 -15.15
CA ARG A 209 -15.09 17.46 -16.41
C ARG A 209 -13.60 17.55 -16.71
N GLN A 210 -12.98 18.70 -16.45
CA GLN A 210 -11.54 18.94 -16.65
C GLN A 210 -10.68 18.43 -15.49
N GLY A 211 -11.24 17.58 -14.61
CA GLY A 211 -10.49 16.98 -13.53
C GLY A 211 -9.29 16.19 -14.03
N GLU A 212 -8.16 16.32 -13.33
CA GLU A 212 -6.96 15.54 -13.61
C GLU A 212 -6.71 14.55 -12.47
N PRO A 213 -7.00 13.25 -12.66
CA PRO A 213 -6.58 12.24 -11.72
C PRO A 213 -5.05 12.22 -11.64
N GLN A 214 -4.51 12.08 -10.43
CA GLN A 214 -3.06 11.98 -10.24
C GLN A 214 -2.60 10.58 -10.70
N GLN A 215 -2.06 10.50 -11.91
CA GLN A 215 -1.72 9.22 -12.55
C GLN A 215 -0.22 8.93 -12.69
N LYS A 216 0.63 9.96 -12.64
CA LYS A 216 2.08 9.81 -12.83
C LYS A 216 2.78 9.69 -11.48
N VAL A 217 3.37 8.52 -11.21
CA VAL A 217 4.19 8.27 -10.02
C VAL A 217 5.32 9.32 -9.90
N GLY A 218 5.61 9.73 -8.67
CA GLY A 218 6.57 10.78 -8.34
C GLY A 218 6.04 12.21 -8.54
N ARG A 219 4.89 12.41 -9.18
CA ARG A 219 4.29 13.75 -9.30
C ARG A 219 3.56 14.16 -8.03
N ARG A 220 3.48 15.47 -7.83
CA ARG A 220 2.68 16.13 -6.79
C ARG A 220 1.39 16.66 -7.39
N ALA A 221 0.29 16.52 -6.66
CA ALA A 221 -0.96 17.19 -6.98
C ALA A 221 -1.51 17.92 -5.74
N THR A 222 -2.29 18.97 -5.98
CA THR A 222 -3.02 19.70 -4.94
C THR A 222 -4.37 19.02 -4.70
N TYR A 223 -4.74 18.83 -3.44
CA TYR A 223 -6.01 18.25 -3.02
C TYR A 223 -6.87 19.34 -2.37
N GLY A 224 -7.24 20.31 -3.21
CA GLY A 224 -7.92 21.54 -2.81
C GLY A 224 -9.39 21.32 -2.47
N CYS A 225 -10.06 20.43 -3.19
CA CYS A 225 -11.46 20.17 -2.95
C CYS A 225 -11.68 19.25 -1.74
N ARG A 226 -12.51 19.74 -0.82
CA ARG A 226 -13.00 19.03 0.36
C ARG A 226 -14.51 18.97 0.25
N TYR A 227 -15.04 17.76 0.26
CA TYR A 227 -16.45 17.49 0.17
C TYR A 227 -16.92 16.90 1.49
N THR A 228 -18.07 17.35 1.97
CA THR A 228 -18.73 16.84 3.18
C THR A 228 -19.96 16.04 2.80
N THR A 229 -20.60 15.39 3.79
CA THR A 229 -21.84 14.61 3.63
C THR A 229 -21.75 13.49 2.60
N ALA A 230 -20.54 12.98 2.35
CA ALA A 230 -20.27 12.00 1.31
C ALA A 230 -19.10 11.06 1.61
N ARG A 231 -19.19 9.83 1.10
CA ARG A 231 -18.23 8.75 1.34
C ARG A 231 -17.83 8.03 0.06
N LEU A 232 -16.53 7.78 -0.08
CA LEU A 232 -15.98 6.87 -1.08
C LEU A 232 -16.10 5.42 -0.57
N LEU A 233 -16.65 4.52 -1.38
CA LEU A 233 -17.02 3.17 -0.93
C LEU A 233 -15.97 2.12 -1.31
N TYR A 234 -14.81 2.21 -0.67
CA TYR A 234 -13.73 1.23 -0.81
C TYR A 234 -13.09 0.91 0.54
N THR A 235 -12.38 -0.21 0.61
CA THR A 235 -11.50 -0.55 1.75
C THR A 235 -10.16 -1.06 1.23
N ALA A 236 -9.14 -1.09 2.07
CA ALA A 236 -7.84 -1.70 1.72
C ALA A 236 -7.35 -2.62 2.83
N THR A 237 -6.90 -3.82 2.46
CA THR A 237 -6.33 -4.82 3.37
C THR A 237 -4.82 -4.67 3.40
N LEU A 238 -4.31 -4.13 4.51
CA LEU A 238 -2.89 -4.04 4.83
C LEU A 238 -2.44 -5.29 5.58
N VAL A 239 -1.31 -5.84 5.17
CA VAL A 239 -0.56 -6.84 5.94
C VAL A 239 0.71 -6.15 6.45
N GLU A 240 0.83 -6.01 7.77
CA GLU A 240 1.95 -5.32 8.43
C GLU A 240 3.21 -6.20 8.49
N GLY A 241 4.39 -5.57 8.38
CA GLY A 241 5.68 -6.23 8.65
C GLY A 241 6.10 -7.27 7.62
N GLU A 242 5.78 -7.03 6.34
CA GLU A 242 6.29 -7.80 5.20
C GLU A 242 7.49 -7.12 4.54
#